data_AF-A0A7Z0CLJ9-F1
#
_entry.id   AF-A0A7Z0CLJ9-F1
#
_cell.length_a   1.000
_cell.length_b   1.000
_cell.length_c   1.000
_cell.angle_alpha   90.00
_cell.angle_beta   90.00
_cell.angle_gamma   90.00
#
_symmetry.space_group_name_H-M   'P 1'
#
loop_
_entity.id
_entity.type
_entity.pdbx_description
1 polymer ?
#
loop_
_entity_poly.entity_id
_entity_poly.type
_entity_poly.pdbx_seq_one_letter_code
_entity_poly.pdbx_strand_id
1 'polypeptide(L)' 'MTWHTSTTTRDQLQLLITHIRHCGGTVASCQRCSEGLLVTWFTL' A
#
# COMPACT_ATOMS: atom_id res chain seq x y z
N MET A 1 -2.25 16.01 -4.49
CA MET A 1 -1.68 14.69 -4.78
C MET A 1 -0.50 14.39 -3.88
N THR A 2 -0.69 13.46 -2.95
CA THR A 2 0.30 13.10 -1.91
C THR A 2 0.66 11.63 -2.04
N TRP A 3 1.96 11.32 -2.05
CA TRP A 3 2.49 9.96 -2.22
C TRP A 3 2.86 9.32 -0.89
N HIS A 4 2.62 8.00 -0.80
CA HIS A 4 2.88 7.18 0.37
C HIS A 4 3.51 5.86 -0.04
N THR A 5 4.40 5.37 0.82
CA THR A 5 5.02 4.05 0.69
C THR A 5 4.84 3.30 2.00
N SER A 6 4.46 2.03 1.92
CA SER A 6 4.24 1.18 3.10
C SER A 6 4.81 -0.21 2.84
N THR A 7 5.50 -0.76 3.84
CA THR A 7 5.94 -2.16 3.83
C THR A 7 4.91 -3.00 4.59
N THR A 8 4.55 -4.16 4.04
CA THR A 8 3.59 -5.08 4.65
C THR A 8 3.92 -6.53 4.34
N THR A 9 3.26 -7.47 5.01
CA THR A 9 3.34 -8.90 4.70
C THR A 9 2.22 -9.33 3.76
N ARG A 10 2.32 -10.55 3.20
CA ARG A 10 1.25 -11.10 2.36
C ARG A 10 -0.08 -11.22 3.12
N ASP A 11 -0.02 -11.61 4.40
CA ASP A 11 -1.20 -11.81 5.24
C ASP A 11 -1.87 -10.48 5.63
N GLN A 12 -1.09 -9.39 5.70
CA GLN A 12 -1.57 -8.05 6.04
C GLN A 12 -1.95 -7.19 4.83
N LEU A 13 -1.61 -7.64 3.61
CA LEU A 13 -1.84 -6.87 2.38
C LEU A 13 -3.30 -6.44 2.20
N GLN A 14 -4.24 -7.35 2.47
CA GLN A 14 -5.66 -7.06 2.33
C GLN A 14 -6.12 -5.96 3.30
N LEU A 15 -5.62 -5.98 4.55
CA LEU A 15 -5.93 -4.95 5.54
C LEU A 15 -5.35 -3.59 5.12
N LEU A 16 -4.12 -3.57 4.61
CA LEU A 16 -3.49 -2.35 4.11
C LEU A 16 -4.26 -1.76 2.92
N ILE A 17 -4.65 -2.56 1.93
CA ILE A 17 -5.40 -2.09 0.75
C ILE A 17 -6.76 -1.51 1.19
N THR A 18 -7.45 -2.16 2.12
CA THR A 18 -8.72 -1.66 2.67
C THR A 18 -8.52 -0.31 3.36
N HIS A 19 -7.48 -0.17 4.19
CA HIS A 19 -7.15 1.10 4.84
C HIS A 19 -6.85 2.20 3.81
N ILE A 20 -6.02 1.93 2.80
CA ILE A 20 -5.71 2.87 1.72
C ILE A 20 -6.99 3.39 1.06
N ARG A 21 -7.93 2.49 0.75
CA ARG A 21 -9.22 2.86 0.14
C ARG A 21 -10.08 3.70 1.08
N HIS A 22 -10.14 3.38 2.37
CA HIS A 22 -10.85 4.19 3.37
C HIS A 22 -10.28 5.61 3.50
N CYS A 23 -8.97 5.78 3.27
CA CYS A 23 -8.33 7.09 3.22
C CYS A 23 -8.50 7.83 1.87
N GLY A 24 -9.28 7.29 0.94
CA GLY A 24 -9.40 7.85 -0.42
C GLY A 24 -8.15 7.67 -1.28
N GLY A 25 -7.27 6.75 -0.89
CA GLY A 25 -6.03 6.45 -1.60
C GLY A 25 -6.20 5.46 -2.75
N THR A 26 -5.31 5.55 -3.74
CA THR A 26 -5.20 4.65 -4.88
C THR A 26 -3.83 3.96 -4.88
N VAL A 27 -3.82 2.64 -4.97
CA VAL A 27 -2.58 1.85 -5.07
C VAL A 27 -1.98 2.01 -6.46
N ALA A 28 -0.71 2.39 -6.52
CA ALA A 28 0.04 2.55 -7.76
C ALA A 28 0.92 1.33 -8.07
N SER A 29 1.51 0.71 -7.03
CA SER A 29 2.33 -0.49 -7.20
C SER A 29 2.37 -1.36 -5.94
N CYS A 30 2.64 -2.65 -6.12
CA CYS A 30 2.92 -3.61 -5.07
C CYS A 30 4.04 -4.53 -5.55
N GLN A 31 5.19 -4.50 -4.89
CA GLN A 31 6.40 -5.24 -5.28
C GLN A 31 6.92 -6.07 -4.10
N ARG A 32 7.56 -7.20 -4.38
CA ARG A 32 8.21 -8.01 -3.33
C ARG A 32 9.59 -7.44 -3.02
N CYS A 33 9.91 -7.28 -1.74
CA CYS A 33 11.23 -6.89 -1.25
C CYS A 33 11.74 -7.90 -0.21
N SER A 34 12.96 -7.71 0.29
CA SER A 34 13.56 -8.56 1.34
C SER A 34 12.73 -8.56 2.63
N GLU A 35 11.99 -7.49 2.90
CA GLU A 35 11.18 -7.32 4.12
C GLU A 35 9.69 -7.66 3.93
N GLY A 36 9.28 -8.15 2.74
CA GLY A 36 7.90 -8.52 2.43
C GLY A 36 7.39 -7.90 1.14
N LEU A 37 6.37 -7.05 1.24
CA LEU A 37 5.74 -6.34 0.13
C LEU A 37 5.88 -4.84 0.34
N LEU A 38 6.42 -4.15 -0.66
CA LEU A 38 6.47 -2.70 -0.76
C LEU A 38 5.25 -2.23 -1.57
N VAL A 39 4.38 -1.43 -0.95
CA VAL A 39 3.17 -0.90 -1.57
C VAL A 39 3.30 0.62 -1.68
N THR A 40 3.17 1.13 -2.90
CA THR A 40 3.17 2.58 -3.16
C THR A 40 1.76 3.01 -3.57
N TRP A 41 1.27 4.10 -2.98
CA TRP A 41 -0.08 4.60 -3.19
C TRP A 41 -0.13 6.13 -3.06
N PHE A 42 -1.21 6.74 -3.52
CA PHE A 42 -1.38 8.19 -3.48
C PHE A 42 -2.81 8.60 -3.12
N THR A 43 -2.98 9.79 -2.55
CA THR A 43 -4.27 10.48 -2.40
C THR A 43 -4.30 11.69 -3.34
N LEU A 44 -5.49 12.06 -3.84
CA LEU A 44 -5.66 13.20 -4.75
C LEU A 44 -5.66 14.53 -3.99
#